data_AF-A0A9E1DXV6-F1
#
_entry.id   AF-A0A9E1DXV6-F1
#
_cell.length_a   1.000
_cell.length_b   1.000
_cell.length_c   1.000
_cell.angle_alpha   90.00
_cell.angle_beta   90.00
_cell.angle_gamma   90.00
#
_symmetry.space_group_name_H-M   'P 1'
#
loop_
_entity.id
_entity.type
_entity.pdbx_description
1 polymer ?
#
loop_
_entity_poly.entity_id
_entity_poly.type
_entity_poly.pdbx_seq_one_letter_code
_entity_poly.pdbx_strand_id
1 'polypeptide(L)'
;MRNHVRKRLREEGKAKRRRGAKDRKQPVFAIYKRDDEQDYLELIDDLRPDTLEPIIEEIVEEESEIFSDTWTGYNRLAGLGYLHSRVSHGKEEYTYQEK
;
A
#
# COMPACT_ATOMS: atom_id res chain seq x y z
N MET A 1 26.71 25.27 -0.96
CA MET A 1 26.75 23.90 -1.54
C MET A 1 26.42 23.95 -3.02
N ARG A 2 27.34 23.41 -3.82
CA ARG A 2 27.57 23.60 -5.26
C ARG A 2 26.38 23.22 -6.16
N ASN A 3 25.86 24.19 -6.93
CA ASN A 3 24.79 24.00 -7.92
C ASN A 3 25.07 22.89 -8.95
N HIS A 4 26.34 22.62 -9.26
CA HIS A 4 26.73 21.52 -10.15
C HIS A 4 26.44 20.13 -9.58
N VAL A 5 26.42 19.95 -8.25
CA VAL A 5 26.05 18.67 -7.62
C VAL A 5 24.56 18.41 -7.79
N ARG A 6 23.73 19.42 -7.56
CA ARG A 6 22.27 19.33 -7.77
C ARG A 6 21.91 19.12 -9.25
N LYS A 7 22.65 19.75 -10.17
CA LYS A 7 22.47 19.56 -11.62
C LYS A 7 22.77 18.11 -12.01
N ARG A 8 23.91 17.57 -11.58
CA ARG A 8 24.29 16.16 -11.80
C ARG A 8 23.27 15.18 -11.24
N LEU A 9 22.81 15.40 -10.00
CA LEU A 9 21.78 14.55 -9.40
C LEU A 9 20.43 14.63 -10.15
N ARG A 10 20.10 15.75 -10.79
CA ARG A 10 18.91 15.86 -11.65
C ARG A 10 19.08 15.08 -12.95
N GLU A 11 20.24 15.19 -13.60
CA GLU A 11 20.58 14.47 -14.83
C GLU A 11 20.59 12.95 -14.61
N GLU A 12 21.12 12.49 -13.47
CA GLU A 12 21.08 11.07 -13.05
C GLU A 12 19.71 10.61 -12.51
N GLY A 13 18.66 11.46 -12.52
CA GLY A 13 17.33 11.14 -11.97
C GLY A 13 17.26 11.07 -10.42
N LYS A 14 18.40 11.12 -9.73
CA LYS A 14 18.55 11.07 -8.27
C LYS A 14 18.07 12.32 -7.51
N ALA A 15 17.62 13.36 -8.20
CA ALA A 15 17.02 14.53 -7.58
C ALA A 15 15.48 14.52 -7.56
N LYS A 16 14.82 13.57 -8.23
CA LYS A 16 13.34 13.43 -8.18
C LYS A 16 12.91 13.23 -6.71
N ARG A 17 11.75 13.71 -6.28
CA ARG A 17 11.27 13.53 -4.89
C ARG A 17 9.79 13.18 -4.89
N ARG A 18 9.28 12.78 -3.71
CA ARG A 18 7.86 12.47 -3.50
C ARG A 18 7.37 11.38 -4.47
N ARG A 19 6.24 11.59 -5.16
CA ARG A 19 5.65 10.61 -6.09
C ARG A 19 6.51 10.37 -7.33
N GLY A 20 7.37 11.32 -7.72
CA GLY A 20 8.21 11.20 -8.92
C GLY A 20 9.48 10.37 -8.75
N ALA A 21 9.78 9.89 -7.54
CA ALA A 21 10.98 9.13 -7.23
C ALA A 21 10.72 7.62 -7.12
N LYS A 22 9.87 7.07 -8.00
CA LYS A 22 9.44 5.67 -7.95
C LYS A 22 10.62 4.71 -8.07
N ASP A 23 11.51 4.96 -9.03
CA ASP A 23 12.67 4.12 -9.39
C ASP A 23 13.72 3.91 -8.27
N ARG A 24 13.55 4.54 -7.11
CA ARG A 24 14.48 4.44 -5.97
C ARG A 24 13.80 4.23 -4.63
N LYS A 25 12.48 4.05 -4.64
CA LYS A 25 11.71 3.75 -3.44
C LYS A 25 11.42 2.26 -3.47
N GLN A 26 11.87 1.55 -2.44
CA GLN A 26 11.44 0.18 -2.19
C GLN A 26 10.00 0.25 -1.67
N PRO A 27 9.00 -0.30 -2.37
CA PRO A 27 7.67 -0.45 -1.81
C PRO A 27 7.70 -1.47 -0.68
N VAL A 28 6.83 -1.26 0.31
CA VAL A 28 6.60 -2.18 1.42
C VAL A 28 5.11 -2.38 1.51
N PHE A 29 4.68 -3.63 1.57
CA PHE A 29 3.29 -3.99 1.81
C PHE A 29 3.11 -4.42 3.26
N ALA A 30 1.97 -4.07 3.84
CA ALA A 30 1.67 -4.32 5.23
C ALA A 30 0.22 -4.77 5.41
N ILE A 31 0.01 -5.78 6.24
CA ILE A 31 -1.32 -6.21 6.70
C ILE A 31 -1.30 -6.17 8.23
N TYR A 32 -2.35 -5.58 8.81
CA TYR A 32 -2.51 -5.51 10.25
C TYR A 32 -3.74 -6.31 10.67
N LYS A 33 -3.52 -7.38 11.44
CA LYS A 33 -4.60 -8.20 12.00
C LYS A 33 -5.09 -7.56 13.30
N ARG A 34 -6.34 -7.08 13.29
CA ARG A 34 -6.89 -6.33 14.43
C ARG A 34 -7.15 -7.17 15.67
N ASP A 35 -7.50 -8.44 15.51
CA ASP A 35 -7.90 -9.29 16.63
C ASP A 35 -6.72 -9.77 17.47
N ASP A 36 -5.54 -9.93 16.86
CA ASP A 36 -4.36 -10.54 17.49
C ASP A 36 -3.17 -9.58 17.63
N GLU A 37 -3.34 -8.28 17.33
CA GLU A 37 -2.29 -7.26 17.32
C GLU A 37 -1.03 -7.63 16.52
N GLN A 38 -1.17 -8.52 15.52
CA GLN A 38 -0.06 -9.00 14.68
C GLN A 38 0.02 -8.21 13.37
N ASP A 39 1.24 -7.88 12.99
CA ASP A 39 1.57 -7.21 11.73
C ASP A 39 2.37 -8.12 10.80
N TYR A 40 1.96 -8.13 9.52
CA TYR A 40 2.72 -8.69 8.42
C TYR A 40 3.31 -7.55 7.59
N LEU A 41 4.59 -7.66 7.24
CA LEU A 41 5.33 -6.68 6.44
C LEU A 41 6.22 -7.40 5.42
N GLU A 42 6.08 -7.02 4.14
CA GLU A 42 6.90 -7.58 3.07
C GLU A 42 7.47 -6.49 2.16
N LEU A 43 8.73 -6.66 1.77
CA LEU A 43 9.35 -5.86 0.72
C LEU A 43 8.93 -6.43 -0.64
N ILE A 44 8.23 -5.63 -1.44
CA ILE A 44 7.68 -6.05 -2.73
C ILE A 44 8.37 -5.29 -3.86
N ASP A 45 8.53 -5.92 -5.02
CA ASP A 45 9.16 -5.25 -6.17
C ASP A 45 8.27 -4.15 -6.78
N ASP A 46 6.95 -4.33 -6.71
CA ASP A 46 5.98 -3.36 -7.20
C ASP A 46 4.63 -3.47 -6.49
N LEU A 47 3.79 -2.46 -6.66
CA LEU A 47 2.49 -2.36 -5.98
C LEU A 47 1.33 -2.94 -6.80
N ARG A 48 1.57 -3.60 -7.94
CA ARG A 48 0.48 -4.00 -8.84
C ARG A 48 -0.51 -4.93 -8.13
N PRO A 49 -1.80 -4.88 -8.48
CA PRO A 49 -2.80 -5.80 -7.92
C PRO A 49 -2.37 -7.27 -8.04
N ASP A 50 -1.84 -7.64 -9.20
CA ASP A 50 -1.34 -9.00 -9.46
C ASP A 50 -0.17 -9.44 -8.54
N THR A 51 0.52 -8.50 -7.89
CA THR A 51 1.53 -8.77 -6.87
C THR A 51 0.93 -8.84 -5.47
N LEU A 52 -0.04 -7.98 -5.16
CA LEU A 52 -0.65 -7.89 -3.83
C LEU A 52 -1.69 -8.99 -3.58
N GLU A 53 -2.47 -9.37 -4.59
CA GLU A 53 -3.56 -10.34 -4.45
C GLU A 53 -3.06 -11.69 -3.89
N PRO A 54 -2.00 -12.33 -4.44
CA PRO A 54 -1.52 -13.60 -3.89
C PRO A 54 -0.97 -13.49 -2.47
N ILE A 55 -0.35 -12.36 -2.12
CA ILE A 55 0.16 -12.10 -0.77
C ILE A 55 -1.01 -12.03 0.22
N ILE A 56 -2.09 -11.34 -0.17
CA ILE A 56 -3.30 -11.24 0.66
C ILE A 56 -3.96 -12.61 0.81
N GLU A 57 -4.06 -13.40 -0.26
CA GLU A 57 -4.65 -14.75 -0.24
C GLU A 57 -3.86 -15.74 0.64
N GLU A 58 -2.54 -15.61 0.70
CA GLU A 58 -1.70 -16.47 1.54
C GLU A 58 -1.86 -16.17 3.04
N ILE A 59 -2.11 -14.90 3.39
CA ILE A 59 -2.06 -14.41 4.77
C ILE A 59 -3.45 -14.26 5.39
N VAL A 60 -4.43 -13.84 4.58
CA VAL A 60 -5.76 -13.48 5.04
C VAL A 60 -6.73 -14.61 4.69
N GLU A 61 -7.37 -15.16 5.72
CA GLU A 61 -8.41 -16.17 5.58
C GLU A 61 -9.55 -15.68 4.68
N GLU A 62 -10.06 -16.57 3.83
CA GLU A 62 -11.23 -16.30 2.98
C GLU A 62 -12.41 -15.78 3.84
N GLU A 63 -13.27 -14.95 3.24
CA GLU A 63 -14.43 -14.31 3.91
C GLU A 63 -14.10 -13.29 5.01
N SER A 64 -12.81 -13.03 5.30
CA SER A 64 -12.40 -11.96 6.23
C SER A 64 -12.85 -10.56 5.78
N GLU A 65 -13.05 -9.66 6.75
CA GLU A 65 -13.28 -8.24 6.46
C GLU A 65 -11.96 -7.48 6.30
N ILE A 66 -11.72 -6.94 5.11
CA ILE A 66 -10.52 -6.17 4.79
C ILE A 66 -10.89 -4.68 4.69
N PHE A 67 -10.17 -3.86 5.45
CA PHE A 67 -10.21 -2.40 5.35
C PHE A 67 -8.99 -1.89 4.58
N SER A 68 -9.18 -1.44 3.34
CA SER A 68 -8.11 -0.84 2.54
C SER A 68 -8.31 0.67 2.36
N ASP A 69 -7.31 1.34 1.79
CA ASP A 69 -7.49 2.70 1.29
C ASP A 69 -8.39 2.74 0.03
N THR A 70 -8.57 3.93 -0.54
CA THR A 70 -9.38 4.16 -1.75
C THR A 70 -8.65 3.87 -3.06
N TRP A 71 -7.47 3.25 -3.01
CA TRP A 71 -6.72 2.95 -4.22
C TRP A 71 -7.40 1.85 -5.05
N THR A 72 -7.50 2.10 -6.35
CA THR A 72 -8.19 1.21 -7.30
C THR A 72 -7.60 -0.19 -7.39
N GLY A 73 -6.34 -0.37 -6.97
CA GLY A 73 -5.70 -1.69 -6.96
C GLY A 73 -6.40 -2.68 -6.03
N TYR A 74 -7.05 -2.21 -4.97
CA TYR A 74 -7.79 -3.06 -4.02
C TYR A 74 -9.20 -3.40 -4.47
N ASN A 75 -9.69 -2.85 -5.59
CA ASN A 75 -11.08 -3.07 -6.03
C ASN A 75 -11.41 -4.55 -6.30
N ARG A 76 -10.40 -5.38 -6.60
CA ARG A 76 -10.58 -6.80 -6.90
C ARG A 76 -10.83 -7.66 -5.67
N LEU A 77 -10.51 -7.17 -4.46
CA LEU A 77 -10.69 -7.92 -3.21
C LEU A 77 -12.13 -8.40 -3.00
N ALA A 78 -13.13 -7.58 -3.35
CA ALA A 78 -14.53 -7.98 -3.28
C ALA A 78 -14.88 -9.16 -4.22
N GLY A 79 -14.16 -9.29 -5.34
CA GLY A 79 -14.33 -10.40 -6.28
C GLY A 79 -13.60 -11.67 -5.86
N LEU A 80 -12.64 -11.57 -4.94
CA LEU A 80 -11.85 -12.69 -4.39
C LEU A 80 -12.51 -13.33 -3.16
N GLY A 81 -13.70 -12.89 -2.77
CA GLY A 81 -14.44 -13.47 -1.64
C GLY A 81 -14.26 -12.74 -0.30
N TYR A 82 -13.55 -11.61 -0.28
CA TYR A 82 -13.40 -10.80 0.93
C TYR A 82 -14.53 -9.79 1.11
N LEU A 83 -14.92 -9.54 2.35
CA LEU A 83 -15.77 -8.39 2.68
C LEU A 83 -14.91 -7.11 2.63
N HIS A 84 -14.95 -6.41 1.51
CA HIS A 84 -14.06 -5.27 1.26
C HIS A 84 -14.68 -3.93 1.64
N SER A 85 -14.08 -3.27 2.63
CA SER A 85 -14.41 -1.92 3.10
C SER A 85 -13.28 -0.94 2.78
N ARG A 86 -13.62 0.33 2.47
CA ARG A 86 -12.63 1.37 2.17
C ARG A 86 -12.61 2.47 3.23
N VAL A 87 -11.41 2.87 3.63
CA VAL A 87 -11.19 3.96 4.59
C VAL A 87 -11.12 5.29 3.85
N SER A 88 -12.04 6.20 4.18
CA SER A 88 -12.09 7.55 3.60
C SER A 88 -11.26 8.54 4.40
N HIS A 89 -9.98 8.69 4.05
CA HIS A 89 -9.06 9.64 4.70
C HIS A 89 -9.51 11.12 4.63
N GLY A 90 -10.37 11.47 3.67
CA GLY A 90 -10.89 12.84 3.53
C GLY A 90 -11.92 13.25 4.58
N LYS A 91 -12.45 12.27 5.34
CA LYS A 91 -13.43 12.50 6.40
C LYS A 91 -12.87 12.28 7.81
N GLU A 92 -11.55 12.09 7.93
CA GLU A 92 -10.89 11.69 9.19
C GLU A 92 -11.49 10.42 9.82
N GLU A 93 -12.15 9.59 9.02
CA GLU A 93 -12.71 8.32 9.45
C GLU A 93 -11.55 7.31 9.53
N TYR A 94 -10.79 7.35 10.61
CA TYR A 94 -9.76 6.36 10.93
C TYR A 94 -10.40 5.21 11.73
N THR A 95 -11.39 4.55 11.13
CA THR A 95 -12.07 3.32 11.59
C THR A 95 -12.55 3.28 13.06
N TYR A 96 -13.86 3.43 13.28
CA TYR A 96 -14.65 2.68 14.27
C TYR A 96 -16.14 2.90 13.94
N GLN A 97 -16.88 1.84 13.58
CA GLN A 97 -18.33 1.80 13.71
C GLN A 97 -18.64 0.54 14.52
N GLU A 98 -18.92 0.72 15.81
CA GLU A 98 -19.49 -0.33 16.66
C GLU A 98 -20.81 -0.80 16.05
N LYS A 99 -21.03 -2.11 16.07
CA LYS A 99 -22.37 -2.70 16.06
C LYS A 99 -22.57 -3.43 17.38
#